data_AF-A0A366MD77-F1
#
_entry.id   AF-A0A366MD77-F1
#
_cell.length_a   1.000
_cell.length_b   1.000
_cell.length_c   1.000
_cell.angle_alpha   90.00
_cell.angle_beta   90.00
_cell.angle_gamma   90.00
#
_symmetry.space_group_name_H-M   'P 1'
#
loop_
_entity.id
_entity.type
_entity.pdbx_description
1 polymer ?
#
loop_
_entity_poly.entity_id
_entity_poly.type
_entity_poly.pdbx_seq_one_letter_code
_entity_poly.pdbx_strand_id
1 'polypeptide(L)'
;MKKSINKNNSIKINFIINSLIILILSLISLSAVSAANHNLVRGLSLKDTIDGGTGNINIKLINGEYNNLNDHYIVISNVKNVTITETSVKNMTITLAGDGRLFQINNGGRLTIINTTLKNYITPGTGSRHGGVIYNEDVVRVTNCDFVNNTSPTFGGVIYTEGDVRLTNCNFLNNTANFYGGVIYTGISAKLTGDNCTFKDTEQIEIAVQSKLKVLQL
;
A
#
# COMPACT_ATOMS: atom_id res chain seq x y z
N MET A 1 8.56 63.61 18.77
CA MET A 1 7.67 63.50 17.60
C MET A 1 7.08 62.10 17.51
N LYS A 2 5.86 61.87 18.02
CA LYS A 2 5.12 60.62 17.75
C LYS A 2 4.56 60.73 16.32
N LYS A 3 5.08 59.94 15.37
CA LYS A 3 4.52 59.82 14.02
C LYS A 3 3.08 59.32 14.16
N SER A 4 2.12 60.22 13.92
CA SER A 4 0.72 59.87 13.69
C SER A 4 0.67 58.93 12.51
N ILE A 5 0.52 57.63 12.77
CA ILE A 5 0.22 56.65 11.72
C ILE A 5 -1.18 57.02 11.24
N ASN A 6 -1.26 57.56 10.04
CA ASN A 6 -2.51 57.96 9.40
C ASN A 6 -3.52 56.81 9.52
N LYS A 7 -4.70 57.08 10.09
CA LYS A 7 -5.77 56.10 10.33
C LYS A 7 -6.11 55.30 9.05
N ASN A 8 -6.00 55.93 7.89
CA ASN A 8 -6.19 55.27 6.59
C ASN A 8 -5.13 54.21 6.27
N ASN A 9 -3.87 54.41 6.69
CA ASN A 9 -2.81 53.42 6.52
C ASN A 9 -3.03 52.22 7.44
N SER A 10 -3.50 52.45 8.67
CA SER A 10 -3.81 51.35 9.61
C SER A 10 -4.96 50.45 9.11
N ILE A 11 -5.99 51.03 8.48
CA ILE A 11 -7.11 50.28 7.90
C ILE A 11 -6.64 49.43 6.72
N LYS A 12 -5.80 49.99 5.83
CA LYS A 12 -5.22 49.24 4.69
C LYS A 12 -4.34 48.09 5.15
N ILE A 13 -3.50 48.30 6.17
CA ILE A 13 -2.64 47.25 6.73
C ILE A 13 -3.48 46.11 7.33
N ASN A 14 -4.52 46.44 8.12
CA ASN A 14 -5.41 45.42 8.68
C ASN A 14 -6.17 44.63 7.61
N PHE A 15 -6.60 45.29 6.53
CA PHE A 15 -7.26 44.61 5.41
C PHE A 15 -6.31 43.63 4.69
N ILE A 16 -5.05 44.03 4.49
CA ILE A 16 -4.02 43.17 3.87
C ILE A 16 -3.72 41.97 4.76
N ILE A 17 -3.54 42.18 6.08
CA ILE A 17 -3.27 41.11 7.04
C ILE A 17 -4.43 40.11 7.08
N ASN A 18 -5.68 40.59 7.16
CA ASN A 18 -6.85 39.70 7.17
C ASN A 18 -6.99 38.92 5.86
N SER A 19 -6.73 39.55 4.72
CA SER A 19 -6.73 38.88 3.41
C SER A 19 -5.64 37.81 3.33
N LEU A 20 -4.46 38.09 3.88
CA LEU A 20 -3.34 37.13 3.91
C LEU A 20 -3.63 35.96 4.86
N ILE A 21 -4.25 36.21 6.02
CA ILE A 21 -4.70 35.16 6.94
C ILE A 21 -5.75 34.26 6.29
N ILE A 22 -6.74 34.84 5.61
CA ILE A 22 -7.77 34.08 4.88
C ILE A 22 -7.12 33.25 3.76
N LEU A 23 -6.15 33.81 3.03
CA LEU A 23 -5.42 33.09 2.00
C LEU A 23 -4.61 31.92 2.59
N ILE A 24 -3.87 32.14 3.68
CA ILE A 24 -3.11 31.10 4.37
C ILE A 24 -4.04 30.01 4.92
N LEU A 25 -5.15 30.38 5.54
CA LEU A 25 -6.17 29.43 6.02
C LEU A 25 -6.79 28.65 4.86
N SER A 26 -7.03 29.29 3.70
CA SER A 26 -7.54 28.60 2.52
C SER A 26 -6.52 27.61 1.94
N LEU A 27 -5.23 27.96 1.92
CA LEU A 27 -4.15 27.09 1.47
C LEU A 27 -3.91 25.91 2.43
N ILE A 28 -3.97 26.15 3.74
CA ILE A 28 -3.94 25.08 4.76
C ILE A 28 -5.18 24.19 4.65
N SER A 29 -6.36 24.76 4.38
CA SER A 29 -7.57 23.96 4.16
C SER A 29 -7.49 23.13 2.89
N LEU A 30 -6.80 23.60 1.84
CA LEU A 30 -6.59 22.89 0.58
C LEU A 30 -5.60 21.73 0.73
N SER A 31 -4.54 21.89 1.51
CA SER A 31 -3.63 20.79 1.88
C SER A 31 -4.24 19.84 2.93
N ALA A 32 -5.25 20.31 3.66
CA ALA A 32 -6.11 19.51 4.53
C ALA A 32 -7.37 18.98 3.83
N VAL A 33 -7.52 19.15 2.51
CA VAL A 33 -8.56 18.47 1.73
C VAL A 33 -8.28 16.98 1.86
N SER A 34 -9.03 16.41 2.80
CA SER A 34 -9.43 15.03 2.99
C SER A 34 -8.65 14.03 2.16
N ALA A 35 -8.00 13.08 2.84
CA ALA A 35 -7.70 11.80 2.21
C ALA A 35 -8.94 11.39 1.39
N ALA A 36 -8.78 11.27 0.07
CA ALA A 36 -9.91 11.04 -0.79
C ALA A 36 -10.40 9.62 -0.47
N ASN A 37 -11.59 9.53 0.14
CA ASN A 37 -12.22 8.26 0.43
C ASN A 37 -12.91 7.79 -0.85
N HIS A 38 -12.29 6.83 -1.53
CA HIS A 38 -12.81 6.23 -2.75
C HIS A 38 -13.53 4.94 -2.40
N ASN A 39 -14.85 4.90 -2.63
CA ASN A 39 -15.58 3.64 -2.65
C ASN A 39 -15.37 3.01 -4.02
N LEU A 40 -14.48 2.02 -4.10
CA LEU A 40 -14.27 1.30 -5.34
C LEU A 40 -15.38 0.26 -5.49
N VAL A 41 -16.05 0.27 -6.64
CA VAL A 41 -17.03 -0.74 -7.05
C VAL A 41 -16.42 -1.65 -8.11
N ARG A 42 -17.02 -2.84 -8.30
CA ARG A 42 -16.55 -3.84 -9.26
C ARG A 42 -16.38 -3.24 -10.67
N GLY A 43 -15.25 -3.55 -11.31
CA GLY A 43 -14.91 -3.10 -12.68
C GLY A 43 -14.09 -1.81 -12.73
N LEU A 44 -14.06 -1.01 -11.66
CA LEU A 44 -13.16 0.15 -11.59
C LEU A 44 -11.72 -0.30 -11.32
N SER A 45 -10.78 0.45 -11.89
CA SER A 45 -9.34 0.23 -11.78
C SER A 45 -8.81 0.78 -10.45
N LEU A 46 -8.19 -0.09 -9.67
CA LEU A 46 -7.40 0.29 -8.50
C LEU A 46 -6.23 1.19 -8.91
N LYS A 47 -5.59 0.87 -10.04
CA LYS A 47 -4.45 1.63 -10.58
C LYS A 47 -4.84 3.07 -10.90
N ASP A 48 -5.95 3.28 -11.62
CA ASP A 48 -6.39 4.62 -12.02
C ASP A 48 -6.74 5.47 -10.78
N THR A 49 -7.34 4.83 -9.77
CA THR A 49 -7.66 5.48 -8.49
C THR A 49 -6.39 5.95 -7.76
N ILE A 50 -5.35 5.11 -7.72
CA ILE A 50 -4.08 5.42 -7.04
C ILE A 50 -3.24 6.42 -7.83
N ASP A 51 -3.22 6.31 -9.16
CA ASP A 51 -2.47 7.21 -10.03
C ASP A 51 -3.06 8.63 -10.03
N GLY A 52 -4.39 8.75 -10.06
CA GLY A 52 -5.10 10.03 -10.00
C GLY A 52 -5.08 10.72 -8.63
N GLY A 53 -4.79 9.98 -7.55
CA GLY A 53 -4.69 10.53 -6.19
C GLY A 53 -3.32 11.09 -5.83
N THR A 54 -3.29 12.04 -4.90
CA THR A 54 -2.06 12.54 -4.26
C THR A 54 -2.17 12.46 -2.74
N GLY A 55 -1.04 12.40 -2.03
CA GLY A 55 -1.01 12.33 -0.57
C GLY A 55 -1.63 11.04 -0.02
N ASN A 56 -2.63 11.17 0.87
CA ASN A 56 -3.34 10.06 1.49
C ASN A 56 -4.52 9.60 0.61
N ILE A 57 -4.52 8.34 0.20
CA ILE A 57 -5.55 7.74 -0.66
C ILE A 57 -6.20 6.60 0.13
N ASN A 58 -7.49 6.73 0.45
CA ASN A 58 -8.22 5.72 1.20
C ASN A 58 -9.20 5.03 0.27
N ILE A 59 -8.95 3.76 -0.02
CA ILE A 59 -9.76 2.94 -0.92
C ILE A 59 -10.56 1.98 -0.07
N LYS A 60 -11.87 2.14 -0.15
CA LYS A 60 -12.85 1.26 0.47
C LYS A 60 -13.41 0.36 -0.62
N LEU A 61 -13.09 -0.92 -0.52
CA LEU A 61 -13.60 -1.94 -1.41
C LEU A 61 -14.98 -2.39 -0.91
N ILE A 62 -15.95 -2.42 -1.82
CA ILE A 62 -17.28 -2.99 -1.59
C ILE A 62 -17.26 -4.47 -1.97
N ASN A 63 -18.08 -5.31 -1.32
CA ASN A 63 -18.06 -6.77 -1.51
C ASN A 63 -18.04 -7.17 -3.00
N GLY A 64 -17.03 -7.96 -3.40
CA GLY A 64 -16.89 -8.42 -4.77
C GLY A 64 -15.49 -8.94 -5.12
N GLU A 65 -15.37 -9.37 -6.37
CA GLU A 65 -14.09 -9.71 -7.01
C GLU A 65 -13.61 -8.54 -7.87
N TYR A 66 -12.38 -8.11 -7.65
CA TYR A 66 -11.72 -7.00 -8.36
C TYR A 66 -10.61 -7.55 -9.23
N ASN A 67 -10.85 -7.59 -10.54
CA ASN A 67 -10.01 -8.25 -11.53
C ASN A 67 -9.85 -7.39 -12.79
N ASN A 68 -9.57 -6.10 -12.61
CA ASN A 68 -9.27 -5.23 -13.75
C ASN A 68 -7.91 -5.63 -14.35
N LEU A 69 -7.83 -5.77 -15.68
CA LEU A 69 -6.59 -6.11 -16.37
C LEU A 69 -5.49 -5.06 -16.18
N ASN A 70 -5.85 -3.82 -15.87
CA ASN A 70 -4.91 -2.73 -15.62
C ASN A 70 -4.37 -2.70 -14.19
N ASP A 71 -4.91 -3.51 -13.27
CA ASP A 71 -4.51 -3.52 -11.86
C ASP A 71 -3.27 -4.38 -11.62
N HIS A 72 -2.20 -4.03 -12.32
CA HIS A 72 -0.86 -4.60 -12.18
C HIS A 72 0.19 -3.49 -12.14
N TYR A 73 1.33 -3.76 -11.49
CA TYR A 73 2.44 -2.82 -11.36
C TYR A 73 2.01 -1.42 -10.90
N ILE A 74 1.13 -1.39 -9.90
CA ILE A 74 0.66 -0.15 -9.28
C ILE A 74 1.80 0.41 -8.43
N VAL A 75 2.29 1.59 -8.80
CA VAL A 75 3.41 2.25 -8.11
C VAL A 75 2.90 3.18 -7.03
N ILE A 76 3.30 2.93 -5.80
CA ILE A 76 3.02 3.79 -4.63
C ILE A 76 4.32 4.47 -4.26
N SER A 77 4.44 5.74 -4.62
CA SER A 77 5.67 6.51 -4.49
C SER A 77 5.44 7.99 -4.21
N ASN A 78 6.51 8.78 -4.08
CA ASN A 78 6.45 10.22 -3.81
C ASN A 78 5.64 10.53 -2.56
N VAL A 79 5.97 9.82 -1.47
CA VAL A 79 5.27 9.92 -0.17
C VAL A 79 3.75 9.69 -0.22
N LYS A 80 3.22 9.08 -1.30
CA LYS A 80 1.83 8.62 -1.35
C LYS A 80 1.60 7.57 -0.27
N ASN A 81 0.48 7.69 0.42
CA ASN A 81 0.05 6.76 1.46
C ASN A 81 -1.30 6.17 1.07
N VAL A 82 -1.30 4.91 0.66
CA VAL A 82 -2.49 4.19 0.19
C VAL A 82 -2.97 3.26 1.28
N THR A 83 -4.23 3.40 1.67
CA THR A 83 -4.92 2.47 2.56
C THR A 83 -6.04 1.79 1.80
N ILE A 84 -6.01 0.47 1.71
CA ILE A 84 -7.05 -0.36 1.10
C ILE A 84 -7.75 -1.13 2.21
N THR A 85 -9.07 -0.94 2.33
CA THR A 85 -9.88 -1.55 3.38
C THR A 85 -11.16 -2.16 2.85
N GLU A 86 -11.60 -3.23 3.51
CA GLU A 86 -12.99 -3.69 3.47
C GLU A 86 -13.80 -3.13 4.66
N THR A 87 -15.09 -2.83 4.46
CA THR A 87 -16.00 -2.43 5.55
C THR A 87 -16.99 -3.50 6.02
N SER A 88 -16.74 -4.75 5.70
CA SER A 88 -17.58 -5.91 5.98
C SER A 88 -16.74 -7.05 6.61
N VAL A 89 -17.38 -8.17 6.95
CA VAL A 89 -16.73 -9.37 7.47
C VAL A 89 -15.93 -10.04 6.34
N LYS A 90 -14.63 -10.27 6.57
CA LYS A 90 -13.62 -10.84 5.66
C LYS A 90 -14.20 -11.82 4.63
N ASN A 91 -14.51 -11.34 3.42
CA ASN A 91 -15.00 -12.16 2.31
C ASN A 91 -14.59 -11.63 0.93
N MET A 92 -13.87 -10.51 0.84
CA MET A 92 -13.51 -9.95 -0.46
C MET A 92 -12.22 -10.49 -1.02
N THR A 93 -12.24 -10.67 -2.33
CA THR A 93 -11.09 -11.12 -3.09
C THR A 93 -10.69 -10.04 -4.09
N ILE A 94 -9.50 -9.47 -3.94
CA ILE A 94 -8.80 -8.85 -5.05
C ILE A 94 -8.09 -9.99 -5.77
N THR A 95 -8.55 -10.28 -6.99
CA THR A 95 -7.96 -11.30 -7.85
C THR A 95 -7.36 -10.58 -9.02
N LEU A 96 -6.10 -10.82 -9.38
CA LEU A 96 -5.66 -10.32 -10.68
C LEU A 96 -6.47 -10.96 -11.81
N ALA A 97 -6.78 -10.18 -12.86
CA ALA A 97 -7.11 -10.74 -14.17
C ALA A 97 -5.87 -10.92 -15.07
N GLY A 98 -4.64 -10.89 -14.55
CA GLY A 98 -3.44 -10.95 -15.40
C GLY A 98 -2.19 -11.47 -14.71
N ASP A 99 -1.12 -11.55 -15.51
CA ASP A 99 0.20 -12.07 -15.11
C ASP A 99 1.11 -10.92 -14.63
N GLY A 100 1.24 -10.70 -13.32
CA GLY A 100 2.20 -9.72 -12.81
C GLY A 100 2.17 -9.44 -11.31
N ARG A 101 3.12 -8.61 -10.89
CA ARG A 101 3.19 -7.99 -9.56
C ARG A 101 2.03 -7.01 -9.39
N LEU A 102 1.39 -6.96 -8.22
CA LEU A 102 0.36 -5.96 -7.93
C LEU A 102 0.95 -4.59 -7.61
N PHE A 103 1.77 -4.52 -6.58
CA PHE A 103 2.23 -3.28 -5.98
C PHE A 103 3.76 -3.18 -6.02
N GLN A 104 4.24 -1.98 -6.36
CA GLN A 104 5.61 -1.56 -6.15
C GLN A 104 5.63 -0.32 -5.25
N ILE A 105 6.32 -0.40 -4.12
CA ILE A 105 6.35 0.64 -3.10
C ILE A 105 7.77 1.17 -3.00
N ASN A 106 7.97 2.46 -3.30
CA ASN A 106 9.28 3.10 -3.27
C ASN A 106 9.18 4.62 -3.06
N ASN A 107 10.31 5.31 -2.95
CA ASN A 107 10.40 6.77 -2.76
C ASN A 107 9.46 7.33 -1.67
N GLY A 108 9.49 6.74 -0.48
CA GLY A 108 8.69 7.13 0.68
C GLY A 108 7.23 6.67 0.63
N GLY A 109 6.87 5.84 -0.34
CA GLY A 109 5.54 5.27 -0.49
C GLY A 109 5.13 4.43 0.71
N ARG A 110 3.83 4.39 1.02
CA ARG A 110 3.28 3.59 2.11
C ARG A 110 2.02 2.88 1.67
N LEU A 111 1.96 1.58 1.98
CA LEU A 111 0.80 0.75 1.66
C LEU A 111 0.27 0.11 2.94
N THR A 112 -1.04 0.25 3.16
CA THR A 112 -1.78 -0.46 4.21
C THR A 112 -2.91 -1.25 3.56
N ILE A 113 -2.98 -2.57 3.80
CA ILE A 113 -4.05 -3.44 3.30
C ILE A 113 -4.72 -4.12 4.50
N ILE A 114 -6.05 -4.06 4.55
CA ILE A 114 -6.84 -4.58 5.67
C ILE A 114 -8.04 -5.38 5.14
N ASN A 115 -8.25 -6.58 5.69
CA ASN A 115 -9.42 -7.42 5.42
C ASN A 115 -9.56 -7.75 3.93
N THR A 116 -8.55 -8.35 3.31
CA THR A 116 -8.55 -8.58 1.86
C THR A 116 -7.90 -9.91 1.52
N THR A 117 -8.48 -10.65 0.58
CA THR A 117 -7.82 -11.79 -0.07
C THR A 117 -7.13 -11.32 -1.34
N LEU A 118 -5.82 -11.54 -1.48
CA LEU A 118 -5.02 -11.31 -2.69
C LEU A 118 -4.64 -12.65 -3.29
N LYS A 119 -5.16 -12.97 -4.48
CA LYS A 119 -4.94 -14.29 -5.08
C LYS A 119 -4.62 -14.29 -6.56
N ASN A 120 -3.96 -15.36 -6.99
CA ASN A 120 -3.61 -15.66 -8.38
C ASN A 120 -2.70 -14.62 -9.05
N TYR A 121 -1.80 -14.00 -8.26
CA TYR A 121 -0.78 -13.11 -8.79
C TYR A 121 0.42 -13.93 -9.26
N ILE A 122 0.53 -14.14 -10.56
CA ILE A 122 1.59 -14.93 -11.18
C ILE A 122 2.47 -14.01 -12.00
N THR A 123 3.70 -13.79 -11.55
CA THR A 123 4.63 -12.92 -12.29
C THR A 123 5.30 -13.68 -13.45
N PRO A 124 5.18 -13.24 -14.71
CA PRO A 124 5.72 -13.99 -15.86
C PRO A 124 7.22 -13.76 -16.05
N GLY A 125 7.91 -14.78 -16.57
CA GLY A 125 9.30 -14.73 -17.05
C GLY A 125 10.38 -15.10 -16.02
N THR A 126 11.63 -15.22 -16.47
CA THR A 126 12.81 -15.57 -15.65
C THR A 126 13.68 -14.35 -15.27
N GLY A 127 13.21 -13.13 -15.56
CA GLY A 127 13.92 -11.89 -15.20
C GLY A 127 13.81 -11.56 -13.70
N SER A 128 14.54 -10.54 -13.23
CA SER A 128 14.64 -10.05 -11.84
C SER A 128 13.34 -9.51 -11.22
N ARG A 129 12.18 -10.05 -11.61
CA ARG A 129 10.87 -9.66 -11.10
C ARG A 129 10.61 -10.43 -9.80
N HIS A 130 10.94 -9.78 -8.70
CA HIS A 130 10.75 -10.29 -7.34
C HIS A 130 9.37 -9.88 -6.77
N GLY A 131 8.83 -10.64 -5.83
CA GLY A 131 7.57 -10.32 -5.16
C GLY A 131 6.36 -10.55 -6.07
N GLY A 132 5.69 -11.69 -5.92
CA GLY A 132 4.54 -12.05 -6.76
C GLY A 132 3.37 -11.08 -6.61
N VAL A 133 3.16 -10.54 -5.41
CA VAL A 133 2.12 -9.52 -5.13
C VAL A 133 2.76 -8.17 -4.84
N ILE A 134 3.76 -8.13 -3.95
CA ILE A 134 4.34 -6.90 -3.40
C ILE A 134 5.86 -6.90 -3.60
N TYR A 135 6.36 -5.83 -4.19
CA TYR A 135 7.78 -5.45 -4.13
C TYR A 135 7.90 -4.16 -3.32
N ASN A 136 8.60 -4.22 -2.19
CA ASN A 136 8.65 -3.14 -1.22
C ASN A 136 10.07 -2.64 -0.95
N GLU A 137 10.32 -1.36 -1.18
CA GLU A 137 11.53 -0.65 -0.78
C GLU A 137 11.26 0.34 0.37
N ASP A 138 10.00 0.49 0.79
CA ASP A 138 9.58 1.39 1.88
C ASP A 138 8.69 0.67 2.91
N VAL A 139 7.45 1.10 3.15
CA VAL A 139 6.67 0.65 4.30
C VAL A 139 5.36 0.00 3.88
N VAL A 140 5.21 -1.26 4.26
CA VAL A 140 3.99 -2.05 4.04
C VAL A 140 3.42 -2.54 5.38
N ARG A 141 2.11 -2.38 5.56
CA ARG A 141 1.33 -2.97 6.66
C ARG A 141 0.20 -3.80 6.10
N VAL A 142 0.13 -5.05 6.53
CA VAL A 142 -0.93 -5.98 6.11
C VAL A 142 -1.61 -6.55 7.35
N THR A 143 -2.94 -6.46 7.40
CA THR A 143 -3.72 -6.94 8.54
C THR A 143 -4.93 -7.74 8.08
N ASN A 144 -5.11 -8.92 8.66
CA ASN A 144 -6.26 -9.79 8.38
C ASN A 144 -6.45 -10.08 6.88
N CYS A 145 -5.36 -10.36 6.17
CA CYS A 145 -5.39 -10.64 4.74
C CYS A 145 -5.02 -12.10 4.45
N ASP A 146 -5.55 -12.62 3.35
CA ASP A 146 -5.20 -13.94 2.85
C ASP A 146 -4.46 -13.79 1.51
N PHE A 147 -3.31 -14.45 1.38
CA PHE A 147 -2.56 -14.55 0.14
C PHE A 147 -2.68 -15.97 -0.39
N VAL A 148 -3.26 -16.14 -1.58
CA VAL A 148 -3.61 -17.47 -2.10
C VAL A 148 -3.11 -17.67 -3.52
N ASN A 149 -2.41 -18.78 -3.79
CA ASN A 149 -1.98 -19.16 -5.15
C ASN A 149 -1.15 -18.06 -5.87
N ASN A 150 -0.30 -17.34 -5.15
CA ASN A 150 0.57 -16.34 -5.76
C ASN A 150 1.96 -16.91 -6.01
N THR A 151 2.54 -16.56 -7.16
CA THR A 151 3.80 -17.13 -7.62
C THR A 151 4.75 -16.06 -8.14
N SER A 152 5.99 -16.08 -7.65
CA SER A 152 7.11 -15.32 -8.21
C SER A 152 8.13 -16.25 -8.84
N PRO A 153 8.67 -15.91 -10.02
CA PRO A 153 9.66 -16.73 -10.69
C PRO A 153 11.06 -16.60 -10.08
N THR A 154 11.31 -15.75 -9.08
CA THR A 154 12.66 -15.51 -8.53
C THR A 154 12.69 -15.48 -7.00
N PHE A 155 12.44 -14.32 -6.38
CA PHE A 155 12.48 -14.11 -4.93
C PHE A 155 11.12 -13.70 -4.39
N GLY A 156 10.67 -14.34 -3.31
CA GLY A 156 9.47 -13.97 -2.57
C GLY A 156 8.19 -14.19 -3.38
N GLY A 157 7.57 -15.36 -3.21
CA GLY A 157 6.37 -15.77 -3.93
C GLY A 157 5.20 -14.81 -3.81
N VAL A 158 5.14 -14.09 -2.69
CA VAL A 158 4.17 -13.03 -2.41
C VAL A 158 4.87 -11.69 -2.22
N ILE A 159 5.84 -11.63 -1.31
CA ILE A 159 6.47 -10.37 -0.91
C ILE A 159 7.98 -10.47 -1.13
N TYR A 160 8.53 -9.53 -1.89
CA TYR A 160 9.93 -9.18 -1.82
C TYR A 160 10.05 -7.84 -1.11
N THR A 161 10.93 -7.73 -0.11
CA THR A 161 11.10 -6.47 0.62
C THR A 161 12.54 -6.14 0.93
N GLU A 162 12.95 -4.91 0.63
CA GLU A 162 14.13 -4.24 1.16
C GLU A 162 13.76 -3.19 2.23
N GLY A 163 12.46 -2.85 2.31
CA GLY A 163 11.90 -1.98 3.34
C GLY A 163 11.19 -2.72 4.48
N ASP A 164 10.47 -1.97 5.31
CA ASP A 164 9.76 -2.47 6.49
C ASP A 164 8.41 -3.10 6.15
N VAL A 165 8.19 -4.32 6.65
CA VAL A 165 6.91 -5.03 6.54
C VAL A 165 6.40 -5.45 7.91
N ARG A 166 5.13 -5.13 8.17
CA ARG A 166 4.39 -5.66 9.33
C ARG A 166 3.18 -6.45 8.87
N LEU A 167 3.12 -7.71 9.30
CA LEU A 167 2.01 -8.63 9.07
C LEU A 167 1.26 -8.89 10.38
N THR A 168 -0.07 -8.97 10.33
CA THR A 168 -0.88 -9.32 11.52
C THR A 168 -2.11 -10.10 11.07
N ASN A 169 -2.35 -11.27 11.67
CA ASN A 169 -3.51 -12.12 11.35
C ASN A 169 -3.58 -12.51 9.86
N CYS A 170 -2.45 -12.74 9.20
CA CYS A 170 -2.40 -13.02 7.76
C CYS A 170 -2.22 -14.50 7.48
N ASN A 171 -2.88 -15.01 6.43
CA ASN A 171 -2.68 -16.39 5.98
C ASN A 171 -2.05 -16.42 4.60
N PHE A 172 -1.13 -17.36 4.40
CA PHE A 172 -0.48 -17.62 3.13
C PHE A 172 -0.75 -19.07 2.74
N LEU A 173 -1.49 -19.29 1.66
CA LEU A 173 -1.90 -20.62 1.18
C LEU A 173 -1.43 -20.83 -0.26
N ASN A 174 -0.76 -21.96 -0.53
CA ASN A 174 -0.34 -22.35 -1.89
C ASN A 174 0.47 -21.27 -2.64
N ASN A 175 1.31 -20.50 -1.93
CA ASN A 175 2.16 -19.51 -2.57
C ASN A 175 3.57 -20.08 -2.80
N THR A 176 4.18 -19.72 -3.92
CA THR A 176 5.44 -20.34 -4.38
C THR A 176 6.44 -19.30 -4.90
N ALA A 177 7.72 -19.50 -4.60
CA ALA A 177 8.83 -18.86 -5.32
C ALA A 177 9.67 -19.94 -6.01
N ASN A 178 10.03 -19.72 -7.28
CA ASN A 178 10.72 -20.75 -8.06
C ASN A 178 12.23 -20.88 -7.78
N PHE A 179 12.89 -19.86 -7.22
CA PHE A 179 14.34 -19.93 -6.90
C PHE A 179 14.63 -19.85 -5.40
N TYR A 180 14.30 -18.74 -4.74
CA TYR A 180 14.76 -18.48 -3.37
C TYR A 180 13.75 -17.64 -2.57
N GLY A 181 13.82 -17.70 -1.24
CA GLY A 181 13.04 -16.80 -0.38
C GLY A 181 11.58 -17.17 -0.15
N GLY A 182 11.16 -18.36 -0.55
CA GLY A 182 9.84 -18.87 -0.20
C GLY A 182 8.68 -17.93 -0.54
N VAL A 183 7.72 -17.82 0.38
CA VAL A 183 6.59 -16.89 0.29
C VAL A 183 7.02 -15.42 0.44
N ILE A 184 8.03 -15.15 1.28
CA ILE A 184 8.47 -13.80 1.63
C ILE A 184 10.00 -13.76 1.66
N TYR A 185 10.59 -12.97 0.78
CA TYR A 185 12.01 -12.67 0.78
C TYR A 185 12.27 -11.30 1.40
N THR A 186 13.25 -11.22 2.30
CA THR A 186 13.69 -10.00 2.98
C THR A 186 15.15 -9.71 2.65
N GLY A 187 15.44 -8.50 2.21
CA GLY A 187 16.80 -7.97 2.09
C GLY A 187 17.42 -7.71 3.47
N ILE A 188 18.74 -7.55 3.51
CA ILE A 188 19.54 -7.50 4.75
C ILE A 188 19.11 -6.35 5.69
N SER A 189 18.69 -5.21 5.14
CA SER A 189 18.26 -4.02 5.88
C SER A 189 16.77 -3.99 6.21
N ALA A 190 15.99 -4.92 5.67
CA ALA A 190 14.53 -4.93 5.82
C ALA A 190 14.12 -5.43 7.20
N LYS A 191 13.13 -4.78 7.83
CA LYS A 191 12.52 -5.30 9.05
C LYS A 191 11.21 -6.01 8.73
N LEU A 192 11.19 -7.33 8.91
CA LEU A 192 9.97 -8.13 8.88
C LEU A 192 9.50 -8.46 10.29
N THR A 193 8.30 -7.99 10.63
CA THR A 193 7.60 -8.41 11.85
C THR A 193 6.26 -9.04 11.48
N GLY A 194 5.85 -10.04 12.23
CA GLY A 194 4.46 -10.44 12.18
C GLY A 194 3.98 -11.24 13.36
N ASP A 195 2.66 -11.21 13.49
CA ASP A 195 1.93 -11.77 14.61
C ASP A 195 0.73 -12.54 14.09
N ASN A 196 0.51 -13.73 14.66
CA ASN A 196 -0.58 -14.64 14.28
C ASN A 196 -0.70 -14.85 12.75
N CYS A 197 0.41 -15.24 12.11
CA CYS A 197 0.41 -15.52 10.66
C CYS A 197 0.57 -17.02 10.40
N THR A 198 -0.21 -17.55 9.46
CA THR A 198 -0.22 -18.97 9.09
C THR A 198 0.34 -19.13 7.68
N PHE A 199 1.19 -20.15 7.49
CA PHE A 199 1.76 -20.50 6.19
C PHE A 199 1.46 -21.98 5.92
N LYS A 200 0.66 -22.25 4.91
CA LYS A 200 0.16 -23.59 4.59
C LYS A 200 0.40 -23.92 3.12
N ASP A 201 0.85 -25.14 2.84
CA ASP A 201 1.06 -25.67 1.48
C ASP A 201 1.93 -24.73 0.62
N THR A 202 2.87 -24.01 1.24
CA THR A 202 3.78 -23.08 0.56
C THR A 202 5.16 -23.71 0.41
N GLU A 203 5.73 -23.70 -0.78
CA GLU A 203 7.07 -24.24 -1.02
C GLU A 203 8.12 -23.39 -0.29
N GLN A 204 8.76 -24.00 0.73
CA GLN A 204 9.88 -23.49 1.55
C GLN A 204 9.63 -22.12 2.22
N ILE A 205 9.57 -22.07 3.55
CA ILE A 205 9.62 -20.80 4.28
C ILE A 205 11.09 -20.42 4.48
N GLU A 206 11.73 -19.84 3.46
CA GLU A 206 13.03 -19.22 3.64
C GLU A 206 12.84 -17.74 3.98
N ILE A 207 12.63 -17.46 5.27
CA ILE A 207 12.71 -16.09 5.76
C ILE A 207 14.18 -15.70 5.79
N ALA A 208 14.65 -15.07 4.73
CA ALA A 208 16.03 -14.61 4.61
C ALA A 208 16.31 -13.47 5.61
N VAL A 209 16.70 -13.83 6.82
CA VAL A 209 17.42 -13.01 7.82
C VAL A 209 16.56 -12.00 8.63
N GLN A 210 16.83 -11.96 9.95
CA GLN A 210 16.33 -11.00 10.98
C GLN A 210 14.82 -10.83 11.21
N SER A 211 13.96 -11.78 10.85
CA SER A 211 12.53 -11.64 11.18
C SER A 211 12.21 -12.02 12.63
N LYS A 212 11.33 -11.22 13.28
CA LYS A 212 10.63 -11.62 14.52
C LYS A 212 9.25 -12.19 14.18
N LEU A 213 9.15 -12.93 13.07
CA LEU A 213 7.87 -13.46 12.61
C LEU A 213 7.51 -14.70 13.44
N LYS A 214 6.41 -14.64 14.19
CA LYS A 214 5.84 -15.85 14.81
C LYS A 214 5.09 -16.62 13.73
N VAL A 215 5.68 -17.73 13.28
CA VAL A 215 5.13 -18.59 12.22
C VAL A 215 4.41 -19.77 12.88
N LEU A 216 3.14 -19.99 12.53
CA LEU A 216 2.46 -21.26 12.74
C LEU A 216 2.50 -22.03 11.41
N GLN A 217 3.28 -23.11 11.36
CA GLN A 217 3.29 -24.05 10.24
C GLN A 217 2.23 -25.13 10.49
N LEU A 218 1.33 -25.33 9.53
CA LEU A 218 0.27 -26.35 9.57
C LEU A 218 0.16 -27.07 8.23
#